data_AF-A0A2N2X813-F1
#
_entry.id   AF-A0A2N2X813-F1
#
_cell.length_a   1.000
_cell.length_b   1.000
_cell.length_c   1.000
_cell.angle_alpha   90.00
_cell.angle_beta   90.00
_cell.angle_gamma   90.00
#
_symmetry.space_group_name_H-M   'P 1'
#
loop_
_entity.id
_entity.type
_entity.pdbx_description
1 polymer ?
#
loop_
_entity_poly.entity_id
_entity_poly.type
_entity_poly.pdbx_seq_one_letter_code
_entity_poly.pdbx_strand_id
1 'polypeptide(L)'
;MKIDLSKVDAYEIIKSGKMSFPGIADGKLIPLIIIDDSKSQKLKQLIKIHQDAPPGDIETIWGIPISMFAPKTLRLKFNFSKHMDLSFCLIFEVKERYSLIDEIFQAQAIYLNTSNKKADSIESVQGGILVEIPATNAKPKWEKLLFKTVKDIYKKEKISKKELNKITKEHINTMRQMWKKSK
;
A
#
# COMPACT_ATOMS: atom_id res chain seq x y z
N MET A 1 -12.52 -11.11 6.43
CA MET A 1 -13.23 -10.29 7.42
C MET A 1 -14.09 -9.29 6.68
N LYS A 2 -15.39 -9.20 7.00
CA LYS A 2 -16.27 -8.14 6.47
C LYS A 2 -16.02 -6.91 7.31
N ILE A 3 -15.51 -5.84 6.69
CA ILE A 3 -15.36 -4.55 7.36
C ILE A 3 -16.52 -3.70 6.86
N ASP A 4 -17.32 -3.13 7.79
CA ASP A 4 -18.26 -2.08 7.43
C ASP A 4 -17.46 -0.80 7.15
N LEU A 5 -17.29 -0.51 5.87
CA LEU A 5 -16.47 0.57 5.35
C LEU A 5 -17.29 1.85 5.11
N SER A 6 -18.59 1.86 5.44
CA SER A 6 -19.47 3.03 5.28
C SER A 6 -19.28 4.08 6.39
N LYS A 7 -18.62 3.71 7.49
CA LYS A 7 -18.44 4.53 8.69
C LYS A 7 -16.99 4.98 8.93
N VAL A 8 -16.12 4.80 7.95
CA VAL A 8 -14.67 5.03 8.11
C VAL A 8 -14.21 5.96 6.98
N ASP A 9 -13.49 7.02 7.35
CA ASP A 9 -12.93 7.96 6.39
C ASP A 9 -12.07 7.22 5.37
N ALA A 10 -12.19 7.57 4.09
CA ALA A 10 -11.46 6.92 3.02
C ALA A 10 -10.67 7.95 2.21
N TYR A 11 -9.38 7.68 2.06
CA TYR A 11 -8.45 8.58 1.40
C TYR A 11 -7.87 7.95 0.14
N GLU A 12 -7.80 8.76 -0.90
CA GLU A 12 -7.09 8.45 -2.13
C GLU A 12 -5.62 8.81 -1.98
N ILE A 13 -4.78 8.02 -2.66
CA ILE A 13 -3.33 8.26 -2.71
C ILE A 13 -3.05 9.30 -3.78
N ILE A 14 -2.51 10.45 -3.40
CA ILE A 14 -2.16 11.49 -4.38
C ILE A 14 -0.79 11.22 -5.02
N LYS A 15 0.16 10.68 -4.26
CA LYS A 15 1.51 10.36 -4.73
C LYS A 15 2.04 9.15 -3.99
N SER A 16 2.86 8.37 -4.66
CA SER A 16 3.56 7.22 -4.08
C SER A 16 5.01 7.22 -4.52
N GLY A 17 5.89 6.74 -3.65
CA GLY A 17 7.32 6.60 -3.91
C GLY A 17 7.90 5.45 -3.11
N LYS A 18 9.22 5.43 -2.98
CA LYS A 18 9.94 4.46 -2.14
C LYS A 18 10.98 5.20 -1.34
N MET A 19 11.18 4.78 -0.10
CA MET A 19 12.19 5.34 0.78
C MET A 19 12.98 4.21 1.43
N SER A 20 14.28 4.40 1.59
CA SER A 20 15.09 3.52 2.43
C SER A 20 15.39 4.26 3.73
N PHE A 21 15.36 3.54 4.84
CA PHE A 21 15.65 4.08 6.16
C PHE A 21 16.87 3.32 6.70
N PRO A 22 18.01 4.00 6.92
CA PRO A 22 19.18 3.36 7.53
C PRO A 22 18.80 2.72 8.87
N GLY A 23 19.16 1.45 9.06
CA GLY A 23 18.90 0.70 10.29
C GLY A 23 17.46 0.18 10.46
N ILE A 24 16.54 0.47 9.52
CA ILE A 24 15.17 -0.07 9.54
C ILE A 24 15.03 -1.10 8.41
N ALA A 25 14.37 -2.22 8.72
CA ALA A 25 14.04 -3.28 7.77
C ALA A 25 15.25 -3.76 6.93
N ASP A 26 16.46 -3.79 7.52
CA ASP A 26 17.72 -4.13 6.86
C ASP A 26 18.01 -3.29 5.59
N GLY A 27 17.60 -2.02 5.58
CA GLY A 27 17.80 -1.13 4.43
C GLY A 27 16.86 -1.41 3.24
N LYS A 28 15.82 -2.23 3.43
CA LYS A 28 14.80 -2.47 2.41
C LYS A 28 14.08 -1.18 2.02
N LEU A 29 13.68 -1.12 0.75
CA LEU A 29 12.78 -0.08 0.26
C LEU A 29 11.40 -0.24 0.87
N ILE A 30 10.93 0.81 1.53
CA ILE A 30 9.61 0.95 2.12
C ILE A 30 8.77 1.85 1.20
N PRO A 31 7.56 1.43 0.80
CA PRO A 31 6.67 2.28 0.04
C PRO A 31 6.30 3.55 0.79
N LEU A 32 6.52 4.70 0.16
CA LEU A 32 6.04 6.01 0.60
C LEU A 32 4.65 6.25 0.03
N ILE A 33 3.68 6.59 0.89
CA ILE A 33 2.32 6.95 0.51
C ILE A 33 2.04 8.36 1.00
N ILE A 34 1.60 9.22 0.08
CA ILE A 34 1.22 10.60 0.37
C ILE A 34 -0.28 10.78 0.14
N ILE A 35 -0.96 11.31 1.16
CA ILE A 35 -2.38 11.68 1.15
C ILE A 35 -2.51 13.20 1.15
N ASP A 36 -3.59 13.71 0.55
CA ASP A 36 -3.95 15.13 0.56
C ASP A 36 -4.32 15.61 1.97
N ASP A 37 -3.52 16.51 2.54
CA ASP A 37 -3.70 17.02 3.91
C ASP A 37 -4.97 17.91 4.06
N SER A 38 -5.46 18.50 2.96
CA SER A 38 -6.71 19.27 2.95
C SER A 38 -7.92 18.40 3.27
N LYS A 39 -7.82 17.08 3.03
CA LYS A 39 -8.89 16.11 3.27
C LYS A 39 -8.80 15.44 4.64
N SER A 40 -7.73 15.64 5.41
CA SER A 40 -7.56 14.97 6.70
C SER A 40 -6.69 15.73 7.71
N GLN A 41 -7.29 16.73 8.37
CA GLN A 41 -6.65 17.42 9.49
C GLN A 41 -6.30 16.46 10.64
N LYS A 42 -7.14 15.44 10.89
CA LYS A 42 -6.89 14.41 11.90
C LYS A 42 -5.65 13.57 11.59
N LEU A 43 -5.45 13.15 10.34
CA LEU A 43 -4.26 12.38 9.96
C LEU A 43 -2.99 13.25 10.05
N LYS A 44 -3.07 14.52 9.64
CA LYS A 44 -1.98 15.47 9.81
C LYS A 44 -1.58 15.62 11.28
N GLN A 45 -2.56 15.70 12.17
CA GLN A 45 -2.34 15.75 13.62
C GLN A 45 -1.72 14.44 14.15
N LEU A 46 -2.22 13.28 13.73
CA LEU A 46 -1.66 11.98 14.10
C LEU A 46 -0.16 11.89 13.73
N ILE A 47 0.19 12.29 12.50
CA ILE A 47 1.57 12.29 12.03
C ILE A 47 2.43 13.22 12.88
N LYS A 48 1.94 14.43 13.18
CA LYS A 48 2.66 15.39 14.01
C LYS A 48 2.91 14.85 15.42
N ILE A 49 1.93 14.21 16.05
CA ILE A 49 2.08 13.64 17.40
C ILE A 49 3.18 12.57 17.41
N HIS A 50 3.23 11.71 16.40
CA HIS A 50 4.22 10.63 16.30
C HIS A 50 5.62 11.09 15.89
N GLN A 51 5.85 12.37 15.58
CA GLN A 51 7.21 12.89 15.35
C GLN A 51 8.02 12.94 16.64
N ASP A 52 7.35 13.24 17.77
CA ASP A 52 7.98 13.41 19.08
C ASP A 52 7.56 12.35 20.11
N ALA A 53 6.65 11.43 19.73
CA ALA A 53 6.13 10.37 20.58
C ALA A 53 6.82 9.02 20.32
N PRO A 54 6.85 8.11 21.32
CA PRO A 54 7.27 6.72 21.09
C PRO A 54 6.32 6.00 20.11
N PRO A 55 6.69 4.80 19.65
CA PRO A 55 5.81 3.97 18.82
C PRO A 55 4.42 3.78 19.44
N GLY A 56 3.39 3.91 18.61
CA GLY A 56 1.99 3.68 18.96
C GLY A 56 1.49 2.29 18.57
N ASP A 57 0.26 1.97 18.99
CA ASP A 57 -0.43 0.73 18.67
C ASP A 57 -1.37 0.95 17.49
N ILE A 58 -1.20 0.08 16.49
CA ILE A 58 -1.98 0.12 15.25
C ILE A 58 -2.41 -1.27 14.82
N GLU A 59 -3.66 -1.37 14.37
CA GLU A 59 -4.14 -2.54 13.61
C GLU A 59 -4.32 -2.17 12.14
N THR A 60 -3.82 -3.01 11.25
CA THR A 60 -4.02 -2.85 9.80
C THR A 60 -4.69 -4.07 9.19
N ILE A 61 -5.69 -3.83 8.33
CA ILE A 61 -6.47 -4.91 7.71
C ILE A 61 -6.72 -4.59 6.25
N TRP A 62 -6.33 -5.52 5.38
CA TRP A 62 -6.69 -5.50 3.97
C TRP A 62 -8.17 -5.88 3.78
N GLY A 63 -8.95 -4.92 3.30
CA GLY A 63 -10.31 -5.08 2.82
C GLY A 63 -10.34 -5.36 1.32
N ILE A 64 -10.84 -6.52 0.94
CA ILE A 64 -11.15 -6.86 -0.45
C ILE A 64 -12.67 -6.75 -0.61
N PRO A 65 -13.19 -5.88 -1.48
CA PRO A 65 -14.62 -5.82 -1.76
C PRO A 65 -15.14 -7.22 -2.15
N ILE A 66 -16.27 -7.63 -1.57
CA ILE A 66 -16.92 -8.87 -1.95
C ILE A 66 -17.56 -8.63 -3.32
N SER A 67 -16.99 -9.24 -4.36
CA SER A 67 -17.53 -9.20 -5.71
C SER A 67 -17.37 -10.56 -6.37
N MET A 68 -18.30 -10.89 -7.27
CA MET A 68 -18.18 -12.05 -8.16
C MET A 68 -17.06 -11.84 -9.20
N PHE A 69 -16.70 -10.57 -9.47
CA PHE A 69 -15.64 -10.20 -10.38
C PHE A 69 -14.33 -9.88 -9.64
N ALA A 70 -13.23 -9.77 -10.40
CA ALA A 70 -11.99 -9.26 -9.82
C ALA A 70 -12.25 -7.84 -9.27
N PRO A 71 -11.88 -7.58 -8.00
CA PRO A 71 -12.10 -6.28 -7.40
C PRO A 71 -11.33 -5.22 -8.17
N LYS A 72 -11.99 -4.09 -8.46
CA LYS A 72 -11.35 -2.92 -9.07
C LYS A 72 -10.48 -2.18 -8.06
N THR A 73 -10.92 -2.15 -6.81
CA THR A 73 -10.23 -1.49 -5.71
C THR A 73 -9.87 -2.45 -4.59
N LEU A 74 -8.75 -2.17 -3.93
CA LEU A 74 -8.41 -2.71 -2.63
C LEU A 74 -8.42 -1.60 -1.60
N ARG A 75 -8.73 -1.94 -0.35
CA ARG A 75 -8.70 -1.00 0.75
C ARG A 75 -7.78 -1.50 1.84
N LEU A 76 -6.95 -0.63 2.40
CA LEU A 76 -6.18 -0.93 3.61
C LEU A 76 -6.72 -0.08 4.73
N LYS A 77 -7.35 -0.73 5.72
CA LYS A 77 -7.87 -0.07 6.92
C LYS A 77 -6.76 0.07 7.94
N PHE A 78 -6.72 1.21 8.60
CA PHE A 78 -5.87 1.54 9.73
C PHE A 78 -6.75 1.86 10.93
N ASN A 79 -6.43 1.29 12.08
CA ASN A 79 -7.01 1.64 13.38
C ASN A 79 -5.87 1.98 14.32
N PHE A 80 -5.67 3.27 14.58
CA PHE A 80 -4.79 3.75 15.62
C PHE A 80 -5.58 3.83 16.93
N SER A 81 -4.99 3.30 18.00
CA SER A 81 -5.54 3.36 19.36
C SER A 81 -4.64 4.08 20.35
N LYS A 82 -3.34 4.19 20.05
CA LYS A 82 -2.38 4.93 20.89
C LYS A 82 -1.91 6.22 20.25
N HIS A 83 -1.79 7.20 21.13
CA HIS A 83 -1.57 8.63 20.91
C HIS A 83 -2.74 9.37 20.26
N MET A 84 -3.61 8.70 19.48
CA MET A 84 -4.88 9.24 19.00
C MET A 84 -5.78 8.11 18.47
N ASP A 85 -7.05 8.10 18.89
CA ASP A 85 -8.07 7.21 18.31
C ASP A 85 -8.45 7.68 16.90
N LEU A 86 -7.95 6.98 15.88
CA LEU A 86 -8.21 7.31 14.49
C LEU A 86 -8.35 6.05 13.63
N SER A 87 -9.50 5.91 12.98
CA SER A 87 -9.77 4.85 12.00
C SER A 87 -9.95 5.45 10.61
N PHE A 88 -9.20 4.96 9.62
CA PHE A 88 -9.37 5.36 8.22
C PHE A 88 -9.00 4.24 7.24
N CYS A 89 -9.27 4.44 5.96
CA CYS A 89 -8.89 3.52 4.88
C CYS A 89 -8.13 4.24 3.77
N LEU A 90 -7.10 3.57 3.24
CA LEU A 90 -6.50 3.92 1.95
C LEU A 90 -7.20 3.15 0.83
N ILE A 91 -7.52 3.83 -0.27
CA ILE A 91 -8.09 3.21 -1.48
C ILE A 91 -6.99 3.04 -2.54
N PHE A 92 -6.89 1.83 -3.08
CA PHE A 92 -5.97 1.47 -4.15
C PHE A 92 -6.76 0.99 -5.37
N GLU A 93 -6.62 1.68 -6.51
CA GLU A 93 -7.07 1.16 -7.80
C GLU A 93 -6.14 0.02 -8.25
N VAL A 94 -6.65 -1.20 -8.30
CA VAL A 94 -5.84 -2.41 -8.48
C VAL A 94 -5.09 -2.39 -9.81
N LYS A 95 -5.73 -1.97 -10.90
CA LYS A 95 -5.08 -1.94 -12.22
C LYS A 95 -3.97 -0.90 -12.32
N GLU A 96 -4.10 0.21 -11.62
CA GLU A 96 -3.17 1.33 -11.69
C GLU A 96 -2.04 1.21 -10.68
N ARG A 97 -2.31 0.56 -9.53
CA ARG A 97 -1.41 0.52 -8.37
C ARG A 97 -1.02 -0.89 -7.96
N TYR A 98 -1.17 -1.90 -8.83
CA TYR A 98 -0.83 -3.29 -8.48
C TYR A 98 0.63 -3.44 -8.03
N SER A 99 1.54 -2.66 -8.61
CA SER A 99 2.94 -2.62 -8.19
C SER A 99 3.06 -2.15 -6.75
N LEU A 100 2.57 -0.96 -6.44
CA LEU A 100 2.56 -0.40 -5.08
C LEU A 100 1.92 -1.36 -4.06
N ILE A 101 0.78 -1.97 -4.38
CA ILE A 101 0.13 -2.93 -3.49
C ILE A 101 1.05 -4.14 -3.22
N ASP A 102 1.70 -4.67 -4.27
CA ASP A 102 2.64 -5.77 -4.10
C ASP A 102 3.83 -5.38 -3.23
N GLU A 103 4.36 -4.18 -3.41
CA GLU A 103 5.47 -3.64 -2.64
C GLU A 103 5.13 -3.55 -1.15
N ILE A 104 3.90 -3.18 -0.80
CA ILE A 104 3.42 -3.19 0.59
C ILE A 104 3.40 -4.62 1.15
N PHE A 105 2.94 -5.60 0.36
CA PHE A 105 2.97 -7.01 0.78
C PHE A 105 4.39 -7.56 0.95
N GLN A 106 5.36 -7.09 0.16
CA GLN A 106 6.76 -7.49 0.26
C GLN A 106 7.49 -6.79 1.41
N ALA A 107 7.27 -5.48 1.59
CA ALA A 107 7.90 -4.68 2.63
C ALA A 107 7.26 -4.91 4.00
N GLN A 108 5.98 -5.32 4.05
CA GLN A 108 5.17 -5.43 5.26
C GLN A 108 5.13 -4.13 6.09
N ALA A 109 5.32 -3.00 5.41
CA ALA A 109 5.32 -1.68 6.01
C ALA A 109 5.01 -0.62 4.95
N ILE A 110 4.58 0.55 5.40
CA ILE A 110 4.54 1.79 4.61
C ILE A 110 5.12 2.92 5.42
N TYR A 111 5.65 3.92 4.71
CA TYR A 111 5.87 5.23 5.27
C TYR A 111 4.73 6.14 4.84
N LEU A 112 3.89 6.54 5.80
CA LEU A 112 2.69 7.32 5.57
C LEU A 112 2.97 8.80 5.82
N ASN A 113 2.58 9.64 4.85
CA ASN A 113 2.73 11.07 4.93
C ASN A 113 1.46 11.80 4.43
N THR A 114 1.28 13.04 4.86
CA THR A 114 0.29 13.98 4.33
C THR A 114 0.98 15.21 3.74
N SER A 115 0.54 15.64 2.56
CA SER A 115 1.02 16.86 1.92
C SER A 115 -0.12 17.66 1.33
N ASN A 116 0.06 18.98 1.23
CA ASN A 116 -0.82 19.77 0.39
C ASN A 116 -0.59 19.40 -1.09
N LYS A 117 -1.66 19.42 -1.89
CA LYS A 117 -1.63 19.05 -3.31
C LYS A 117 -0.64 19.83 -4.19
N LYS A 118 -0.12 20.96 -3.70
CA LYS A 118 0.80 21.86 -4.43
C LYS A 118 2.29 21.53 -4.22
N ALA A 119 2.58 20.52 -3.41
CA ALA A 119 3.92 20.00 -3.19
C ALA A 119 4.38 19.18 -4.43
N ASP A 120 4.91 19.87 -5.42
CA ASP A 120 5.35 19.23 -6.67
C ASP A 120 6.51 18.23 -6.45
N SER A 121 7.34 18.42 -5.40
CA SER A 121 8.47 17.54 -5.09
C SER A 121 8.22 16.64 -3.86
N ILE A 122 8.73 15.40 -3.90
CA ILE A 122 8.77 14.49 -2.73
C ILE A 122 9.66 15.09 -1.61
N GLU A 123 10.53 16.03 -1.94
CA GLU A 123 11.45 16.69 -1.01
C GLU A 123 10.77 17.73 -0.11
N SER A 124 9.61 18.26 -0.52
CA SER A 124 8.81 19.19 0.31
C SER A 124 7.97 18.48 1.39
N VAL A 125 8.12 17.17 1.50
CA VAL A 125 7.40 16.31 2.44
C VAL A 125 7.94 16.53 3.86
N GLN A 126 7.12 17.11 4.74
CA GLN A 126 7.45 17.27 6.16
C GLN A 126 7.05 16.02 6.96
N GLY A 127 8.04 15.28 7.45
CA GLY A 127 7.85 14.17 8.40
C GLY A 127 7.15 12.94 7.82
N GLY A 128 6.39 12.22 8.65
CA GLY A 128 5.68 11.00 8.30
C GLY A 128 5.77 9.96 9.41
N ILE A 129 5.05 8.86 9.26
CA ILE A 129 5.05 7.76 10.23
C ILE A 129 5.31 6.44 9.50
N LEU A 130 6.21 5.63 10.07
CA LEU A 130 6.40 4.25 9.64
C LEU A 130 5.31 3.39 10.27
N VAL A 131 4.59 2.63 9.43
CA VAL A 131 3.47 1.79 9.87
C VAL A 131 3.71 0.36 9.42
N GLU A 132 3.63 -0.58 10.36
CA GLU A 132 3.69 -2.00 10.06
C GLU A 132 2.36 -2.49 9.43
N ILE A 133 2.49 -3.29 8.38
CA ILE A 133 1.38 -3.93 7.67
C ILE A 133 1.70 -5.42 7.57
N PRO A 134 1.34 -6.22 8.59
CA PRO A 134 1.63 -7.63 8.58
C PRO A 134 1.00 -8.30 7.36
N ALA A 135 1.68 -9.33 6.85
CA ALA A 135 1.11 -10.19 5.82
C ALA A 135 -0.01 -11.04 6.44
N THR A 136 -1.19 -10.45 6.57
CA THR A 136 -2.39 -11.13 7.06
C THR A 136 -2.86 -12.20 6.07
N ASN A 137 -3.97 -12.86 6.40
CA ASN A 137 -4.69 -13.81 5.52
C ASN A 137 -5.09 -13.26 4.14
N ALA A 138 -4.85 -11.97 3.85
CA ALA A 138 -5.04 -11.36 2.56
C ALA A 138 -3.97 -11.78 1.52
N LYS A 139 -2.76 -12.17 1.92
CA LYS A 139 -1.65 -12.46 0.99
C LYS A 139 -2.00 -13.51 -0.07
N PRO A 140 -2.58 -14.69 0.24
CA PRO A 140 -2.95 -15.67 -0.79
C PRO A 140 -4.01 -15.15 -1.78
N LYS A 141 -4.91 -14.26 -1.33
CA LYS A 141 -5.90 -13.63 -2.21
C LYS A 141 -5.24 -12.59 -3.10
N TRP A 142 -4.30 -11.83 -2.55
CA TRP A 142 -3.50 -10.88 -3.32
C TRP A 142 -2.69 -11.57 -4.42
N GLU A 143 -1.97 -12.67 -4.14
CA GLU A 143 -1.19 -13.40 -5.15
C GLU A 143 -2.04 -13.81 -6.37
N LYS A 144 -3.26 -14.32 -6.12
CA LYS A 144 -4.20 -14.69 -7.19
C LYS A 144 -4.68 -13.47 -7.98
N LEU A 145 -4.97 -12.37 -7.28
CA LEU A 145 -5.42 -11.13 -7.90
C LEU A 145 -4.31 -10.49 -8.75
N LEU A 146 -3.10 -10.37 -8.20
CA LEU A 146 -1.93 -9.84 -8.89
C LEU A 146 -1.65 -10.61 -10.17
N PHE A 147 -1.62 -11.94 -10.09
CA PHE A 147 -1.41 -12.78 -11.28
C PHE A 147 -2.45 -12.50 -12.37
N LYS A 148 -3.72 -12.37 -11.99
CA LYS A 148 -4.81 -12.03 -12.94
C LYS A 148 -4.62 -10.63 -13.52
N THR A 149 -4.33 -9.63 -12.68
CA THR A 149 -4.14 -8.24 -13.09
C THR A 149 -2.98 -8.11 -14.08
N VAL A 150 -1.82 -8.68 -13.77
CA VAL A 150 -0.65 -8.65 -14.66
C VAL A 150 -0.93 -9.42 -15.95
N LYS A 151 -1.58 -10.59 -15.86
CA LYS A 151 -1.97 -11.36 -17.04
C LYS A 151 -2.90 -10.58 -17.97
N ASP A 152 -3.81 -9.79 -17.42
CA ASP A 152 -4.75 -8.98 -18.20
C ASP A 152 -4.04 -7.85 -18.99
N ILE A 153 -2.84 -7.41 -18.58
CA ILE A 153 -2.01 -6.45 -19.33
C ILE A 153 -1.60 -7.05 -20.69
N TYR A 154 -1.16 -8.30 -20.69
CA TYR A 154 -0.65 -8.99 -21.88
C TYR A 154 -1.74 -9.73 -22.68
N LYS A 155 -2.98 -9.76 -22.18
CA LYS A 155 -4.06 -10.58 -22.77
C LYS A 155 -4.47 -10.17 -24.17
N LYS A 156 -4.24 -8.91 -24.56
CA LYS A 156 -4.53 -8.39 -25.90
C LYS A 156 -3.50 -8.80 -26.95
N GLU A 157 -2.35 -9.29 -26.51
CA GLU A 157 -1.31 -9.78 -27.40
C GLU A 157 -1.70 -11.17 -27.93
N LYS A 158 -1.41 -11.46 -29.21
CA LYS A 158 -1.69 -12.76 -29.85
C LYS A 158 -0.73 -13.86 -29.37
N ILE A 159 -0.61 -14.03 -28.05
CA ILE A 159 0.35 -14.89 -27.38
C ILE A 159 -0.35 -16.18 -26.92
N SER A 160 0.34 -17.32 -27.01
CA SER A 160 -0.17 -18.60 -26.52
C SER A 160 -0.44 -18.57 -25.01
N LYS A 161 -1.38 -19.38 -24.52
CA LYS A 161 -1.69 -19.47 -23.08
C LYS A 161 -0.47 -19.83 -22.22
N LYS A 162 0.43 -20.69 -22.74
CA LYS A 162 1.65 -21.11 -22.05
C LYS A 162 2.61 -19.93 -21.88
N GLU A 163 2.85 -19.21 -22.97
CA GLU A 163 3.75 -18.06 -22.97
C GLU A 163 3.19 -16.89 -22.15
N LEU A 164 1.87 -16.65 -22.21
CA LEU A 164 1.19 -15.65 -21.38
C LEU A 164 1.42 -15.91 -19.89
N ASN A 165 1.31 -17.17 -19.44
CA ASN A 165 1.57 -17.53 -18.05
C ASN A 165 3.05 -17.33 -17.66
N LYS A 166 3.99 -17.59 -18.59
CA LYS A 166 5.42 -17.42 -18.38
C LYS A 166 5.78 -15.94 -18.20
N ILE A 167 5.39 -15.09 -19.15
CA ILE A 167 5.62 -13.64 -19.10
C ILE A 167 4.98 -13.01 -17.86
N THR A 168 3.77 -13.46 -17.47
CA THR A 168 3.12 -12.99 -16.24
C THR A 168 3.97 -13.28 -14.99
N LYS A 169 4.54 -14.50 -14.88
CA LYS A 169 5.41 -14.87 -13.76
C LYS A 169 6.72 -14.09 -13.79
N GLU A 170 7.30 -13.90 -14.97
CA GLU A 170 8.54 -13.13 -15.16
C GLU A 170 8.35 -11.67 -14.74
N HIS A 171 7.26 -11.02 -15.18
CA HIS A 171 6.92 -9.67 -14.76
C HIS A 171 6.86 -9.54 -13.24
N ILE A 172 6.10 -10.41 -12.56
CA ILE A 172 5.96 -10.40 -11.10
C ILE A 172 7.32 -10.67 -10.43
N ASN A 173 8.09 -11.62 -10.96
CA ASN A 173 9.43 -11.93 -10.44
C ASN A 173 10.38 -10.75 -10.55
N THR A 174 10.35 -10.02 -11.67
CA THR A 174 11.15 -8.82 -11.93
C THR A 174 10.77 -7.71 -10.97
N MET A 175 9.48 -7.43 -10.79
CA MET A 175 9.00 -6.47 -9.79
C MET A 175 9.55 -6.79 -8.39
N ARG A 176 9.56 -8.07 -8.01
CA ARG A 176 9.98 -8.54 -6.68
C ARG A 176 11.50 -8.70 -6.51
N GLN A 177 12.31 -8.47 -7.55
CA GLN A 177 13.77 -8.68 -7.47
C GLN A 177 14.41 -7.91 -6.33
N MET A 178 13.98 -6.66 -6.11
CA MET A 178 14.50 -5.78 -5.05
C MET A 178 14.21 -6.28 -3.62
N TRP A 179 13.27 -7.21 -3.43
CA TRP A 179 12.92 -7.78 -2.12
C TRP A 179 13.40 -9.22 -1.93
N LYS A 180 14.05 -9.82 -2.94
CA LYS A 180 14.71 -11.11 -2.77
C LYS A 180 15.94 -10.91 -1.88
N LYS A 181 16.13 -11.77 -0.88
CA LYS A 181 17.36 -11.77 -0.08
C LYS A 181 18.55 -11.88 -1.03
N SER A 182 19.50 -10.95 -0.93
CA SER A 182 20.88 -11.20 -1.35
C SER A 182 21.30 -12.50 -0.67
N LYS A 183 21.62 -13.52 -1.47
CA LYS A 183 22.15 -14.77 -0.95
C LYS A 183 23.49 -14.53 -0.29
#